data_AF-A0A950AHF3-F1
#
_entry.id   AF-A0A950AHF3-F1
#
_cell.length_a   1.000
_cell.length_b   1.000
_cell.length_c   1.000
_cell.angle_alpha   90.00
_cell.angle_beta   90.00
_cell.angle_gamma   90.00
#
_symmetry.space_group_name_H-M   'P 1'
#
loop_
_entity.id
_entity.type
_entity.pdbx_description
1 polymer ?
#
loop_
_entity_poly.entity_id
_entity_poly.type
_entity_poly.pdbx_seq_one_letter_code
_entity_poly.pdbx_strand_id
1 'polypeptide(L)'
;MNSQSLKYAEYWRNSLADSALGKGLFRRQDTERLRRPLEELTRGRLAQSFVNGLFEDKPKSLHSVQVIVRPKVAVRAVEHAAQVYGLPKIIAPVATRAFVTRDGRLYPSCTVIARDILEPLERGSFAIGVVEDLDRFLTANPPPALAADLAGEVEDPSWHAERWNSYRSYCERLLDEVVGRMAKRR
;
A
#
# COMPACT_ATOMS: atom_id res chain seq x y z
N MET A 1 27.84 18.85 -1.91
CA MET A 1 26.70 18.29 -2.68
C MET A 1 25.83 19.45 -3.15
N ASN A 2 25.50 19.51 -4.45
CA ASN A 2 24.77 20.62 -5.05
C ASN A 2 23.26 20.53 -4.69
N SER A 3 22.68 21.61 -4.14
CA SER A 3 21.28 21.66 -3.66
C SER A 3 20.26 21.29 -4.75
N GLN A 4 20.56 21.59 -6.01
CA GLN A 4 19.73 21.22 -7.15
C GLN A 4 19.72 19.71 -7.40
N SER A 5 20.86 19.03 -7.25
CA SER A 5 20.95 17.56 -7.42
C SER A 5 20.13 16.81 -6.37
N LEU A 6 20.04 17.33 -5.14
CA LEU A 6 19.21 16.77 -4.08
C LEU A 6 17.71 16.92 -4.40
N LYS A 7 17.29 18.10 -4.87
CA LYS A 7 15.90 18.34 -5.30
C LYS A 7 15.47 17.45 -6.46
N TYR A 8 16.35 17.23 -7.46
CA TYR A 8 16.05 16.30 -8.54
C TYR A 8 15.94 14.85 -8.06
N ALA A 9 16.81 14.42 -7.14
CA ALA A 9 16.74 13.08 -6.55
C ALA A 9 15.49 12.88 -5.67
N GLU A 10 15.03 13.92 -4.97
CA GLU A 10 13.74 13.92 -4.26
C GLU A 10 12.57 13.80 -5.24
N TYR A 11 12.56 14.63 -6.28
CA TYR A 11 11.52 14.62 -7.30
C TYR A 11 11.40 13.25 -7.96
N TRP A 12 12.50 12.64 -8.42
CA TRP A 12 12.47 11.31 -9.03
C TRP A 12 12.00 10.21 -8.06
N ARG A 13 12.42 10.27 -6.79
CA ARG A 13 11.94 9.32 -5.77
C ARG A 13 10.44 9.42 -5.58
N ASN A 14 9.90 10.64 -5.53
CA ASN A 14 8.46 10.87 -5.39
C ASN A 14 7.71 10.36 -6.62
N SER A 15 8.17 10.67 -7.84
CA SER A 15 7.56 10.18 -9.08
C SER A 15 7.57 8.65 -9.18
N LEU A 16 8.66 7.99 -8.77
CA LEU A 16 8.72 6.52 -8.71
C LEU A 16 7.76 5.95 -7.67
N ALA A 17 7.67 6.57 -6.49
CA ALA A 17 6.73 6.16 -5.46
C ALA A 17 5.27 6.33 -5.94
N ASP A 18 4.95 7.44 -6.60
CA ASP A 18 3.62 7.70 -7.17
C ASP A 18 3.25 6.69 -8.27
N SER A 19 4.20 6.37 -9.15
CA SER A 19 4.00 5.32 -10.16
C SER A 19 3.75 3.95 -9.52
N ALA A 20 4.49 3.61 -8.47
CA ALA A 20 4.32 2.36 -7.76
C ALA A 20 2.99 2.27 -6.99
N LEU A 21 2.45 3.39 -6.50
CA LEU A 21 1.14 3.46 -5.85
C LEU A 21 -0.01 3.20 -6.84
N GLY A 22 0.16 3.57 -8.12
CA GLY A 22 -0.85 3.37 -9.16
C GLY A 22 -0.97 1.95 -9.70
N LYS A 23 -0.04 1.05 -9.33
CA LYS A 23 0.05 -0.34 -9.83
C LYS A 23 -0.57 -1.35 -8.86
N GLY A 24 -1.58 -2.07 -9.34
CA GLY A 24 -2.34 -3.08 -8.63
C GLY A 24 -2.17 -4.49 -9.19
N LEU A 25 -1.67 -4.63 -10.41
CA LEU A 25 -1.42 -5.92 -11.04
C LEU A 25 0.04 -6.36 -10.91
N PHE A 26 0.27 -7.58 -10.39
CA PHE A 26 1.61 -8.08 -10.11
C PHE A 26 1.86 -9.48 -10.69
N ARG A 27 3.12 -9.71 -11.09
CA ARG A 27 3.64 -11.06 -11.37
C ARG A 27 4.22 -11.65 -10.09
N ARG A 28 4.38 -12.99 -10.03
CA ARG A 28 4.95 -13.66 -8.84
C ARG A 28 6.33 -13.09 -8.47
N GLN A 29 7.21 -12.99 -9.46
CA GLN A 29 8.55 -12.41 -9.32
C GLN A 29 8.57 -10.99 -8.75
N ASP A 30 7.52 -10.19 -8.99
CA ASP A 30 7.43 -8.81 -8.49
C ASP A 30 7.20 -8.77 -6.96
N THR A 31 6.78 -9.89 -6.35
CA THR A 31 6.31 -9.95 -4.96
C THR A 31 7.15 -10.79 -4.02
N GLU A 32 8.00 -11.70 -4.53
CA GLU A 32 8.64 -12.74 -3.72
C GLU A 32 9.47 -12.18 -2.56
N ARG A 33 10.26 -11.13 -2.80
CA ARG A 33 11.11 -10.50 -1.78
C ARG A 33 10.38 -9.51 -0.87
N LEU A 34 9.13 -9.19 -1.18
CA LEU A 34 8.34 -8.14 -0.51
C LEU A 34 7.22 -8.71 0.37
N ARG A 35 7.01 -10.03 0.36
CA ARG A 35 6.00 -10.68 1.20
C ARG A 35 6.40 -10.62 2.65
N ARG A 36 5.44 -10.24 3.49
CA ARG A 36 5.55 -10.29 4.95
C ARG A 36 4.52 -11.26 5.52
N PRO A 37 4.81 -11.87 6.69
CA PRO A 37 3.81 -12.62 7.44
C PRO A 37 2.57 -11.77 7.71
N LEU A 38 1.39 -12.40 7.65
CA LEU A 38 0.11 -11.72 7.89
C LEU A 38 0.06 -11.09 9.29
N GLU A 39 0.70 -11.70 10.28
CA GLU A 39 0.78 -11.20 11.66
C GLU A 39 1.47 -9.84 11.77
N GLU A 40 2.53 -9.61 11.00
CA GLU A 40 3.25 -8.32 10.96
C GLU A 40 2.35 -7.22 10.40
N LEU A 41 1.61 -7.53 9.32
CA LEU A 41 0.65 -6.62 8.72
C LEU A 41 -0.60 -6.44 9.59
N THR A 42 -0.98 -7.45 10.37
CA THR A 42 -2.11 -7.38 11.31
C THR A 42 -1.79 -6.45 12.46
N ARG A 43 -0.56 -6.49 12.97
CA ARG A 43 -0.08 -5.66 14.10
C ARG A 43 0.48 -4.31 13.67
N GLY A 44 0.76 -4.11 12.38
CA GLY A 44 1.40 -2.89 11.89
C GLY A 44 2.86 -2.77 12.34
N ARG A 45 3.51 -3.91 12.57
CA ARG A 45 4.88 -3.98 13.08
C ARG A 45 5.67 -5.07 12.36
N LEU A 46 6.76 -4.66 11.71
CA LEU A 46 7.65 -5.54 10.97
C LEU A 46 8.65 -6.22 11.91
N ALA A 47 9.10 -7.42 11.54
CA ALA A 47 10.14 -8.12 12.29
C ALA A 47 11.48 -7.36 12.26
N GLN A 48 12.20 -7.35 13.38
CA GLN A 48 13.44 -6.58 13.51
C GLN A 48 14.51 -6.98 12.49
N SER A 49 14.57 -8.26 12.11
CA SER A 49 15.50 -8.74 11.06
C SER A 49 15.28 -8.05 9.71
N PHE A 50 14.01 -7.81 9.34
CA PHE A 50 13.67 -7.09 8.11
C PHE A 50 13.94 -5.59 8.25
N VAL A 51 13.59 -5.01 9.41
CA VAL A 51 13.84 -3.60 9.71
C VAL A 51 15.34 -3.29 9.65
N ASN A 52 16.18 -4.14 10.22
CA ASN A 52 17.64 -3.97 10.17
C ASN A 52 18.14 -3.87 8.72
N GLY A 53 17.65 -4.70 7.80
CA GLY A 53 17.99 -4.61 6.38
C GLY A 53 17.49 -3.33 5.70
N LEU A 54 16.37 -2.74 6.15
CA LEU A 54 15.92 -1.44 5.63
C LEU A 54 16.84 -0.27 6.06
N PHE A 55 17.53 -0.41 7.20
CA PHE A 55 18.36 0.63 7.81
C PHE A 55 19.87 0.38 7.69
N GLU A 56 20.31 -0.73 7.08
CA GLU A 56 21.71 -1.19 7.06
C GLU A 56 22.71 -0.10 6.62
N ASP A 57 22.41 0.60 5.52
CA ASP A 57 23.23 1.68 4.98
C ASP A 57 22.69 3.09 5.29
N LYS A 58 21.88 3.23 6.35
CA LYS A 58 21.24 4.51 6.69
C LYS A 58 21.87 5.16 7.93
N PRO A 59 22.04 6.50 7.94
CA PRO A 59 22.53 7.23 9.11
C PRO A 59 21.72 6.90 10.37
N LYS A 60 22.38 6.85 11.53
CA LYS A 60 21.72 6.63 12.83
C LYS A 60 20.67 7.72 13.15
N SER A 61 20.87 8.93 12.64
CA SER A 61 19.93 10.06 12.73
C SER A 61 18.66 9.88 11.88
N LEU A 62 18.62 8.91 10.95
CA LEU A 62 17.42 8.60 10.20
C LEU A 62 16.53 7.68 11.05
N HIS A 63 15.42 8.22 11.54
CA HIS A 63 14.50 7.52 12.45
C HIS A 63 13.43 6.70 11.73
N SER A 64 13.14 7.02 10.46
CA SER A 64 12.16 6.32 9.65
C SER A 64 12.57 6.22 8.18
N VAL A 65 12.05 5.20 7.49
CA VAL A 65 12.18 5.03 6.04
C VAL A 65 10.81 4.92 5.40
N GLN A 66 10.65 5.48 4.20
CA GLN A 66 9.40 5.39 3.47
C GLN A 66 9.30 4.03 2.75
N VAL A 67 8.12 3.42 2.80
CA VAL A 67 7.78 2.16 2.13
C VAL A 67 6.41 2.25 1.48
N ILE A 68 6.09 1.27 0.63
CA ILE A 68 4.73 1.06 0.13
C ILE A 68 4.19 -0.27 0.69
N VAL A 69 3.11 -0.18 1.46
CA VAL A 69 2.39 -1.31 2.03
C VAL A 69 1.20 -1.64 1.14
N ARG A 70 0.97 -2.94 0.92
CA ARG A 70 -0.21 -3.45 0.20
C ARG A 70 -1.00 -4.36 1.15
N PRO A 71 -1.97 -3.81 1.91
CA PRO A 71 -2.61 -4.53 3.01
C PRO A 71 -3.58 -5.63 2.53
N LYS A 72 -4.04 -5.55 1.28
CA LYS A 72 -4.95 -6.53 0.68
C LYS A 72 -4.33 -7.04 -0.61
N VAL A 73 -4.04 -8.33 -0.63
CA VAL A 73 -3.45 -9.02 -1.79
C VAL A 73 -4.27 -10.26 -2.06
N ALA A 74 -4.84 -10.35 -3.25
CA ALA A 74 -5.49 -11.55 -3.75
C ALA A 74 -4.52 -12.30 -4.68
N VAL A 75 -4.36 -13.59 -4.44
CA VAL A 75 -3.55 -14.48 -5.29
C VAL A 75 -4.50 -15.48 -5.92
N ARG A 76 -4.46 -15.59 -7.24
CA ARG A 76 -5.27 -16.59 -7.94
C ARG A 76 -4.76 -17.99 -7.59
N ALA A 77 -5.66 -18.83 -7.06
CA ALA A 77 -5.43 -20.26 -6.95
C ALA A 77 -5.28 -20.83 -8.37
N VAL A 78 -4.16 -21.50 -8.64
CA VAL A 78 -3.97 -22.20 -9.91
C VAL A 78 -4.47 -23.62 -9.69
N GLU A 79 -5.75 -23.86 -9.93
CA GLU A 79 -6.23 -25.24 -10.03
C GLU A 79 -5.88 -25.75 -11.43
N HIS A 80 -5.43 -27.01 -11.51
CA HIS A 80 -4.85 -27.65 -12.70
C HIS A 80 -5.80 -27.78 -13.91
N ALA A 81 -7.00 -27.20 -13.87
CA ALA A 81 -7.97 -27.22 -14.95
C ALA A 81 -8.06 -25.83 -15.61
N ALA A 82 -7.70 -25.79 -16.90
CA ALA A 82 -7.79 -24.64 -17.79
C ALA A 82 -7.02 -23.37 -17.33
N GLN A 83 -5.86 -23.16 -17.95
CA GLN A 83 -5.15 -21.89 -17.89
C GLN A 83 -6.02 -20.80 -18.50
N VAL A 84 -6.77 -20.05 -17.68
CA VAL A 84 -7.52 -18.87 -18.13
C VAL A 84 -6.51 -17.80 -18.51
N TYR A 85 -6.28 -17.65 -19.82
CA TYR A 85 -5.43 -16.63 -20.40
C TYR A 85 -6.04 -15.24 -20.13
N GLY A 86 -5.19 -14.27 -19.79
CA GLY A 86 -5.59 -12.86 -19.64
C GLY A 86 -5.91 -12.38 -18.20
N LEU A 87 -6.18 -13.28 -17.24
CA LEU A 87 -6.42 -12.86 -15.85
C LEU A 87 -5.10 -12.69 -15.05
N PRO A 88 -4.97 -11.65 -14.20
CA PRO A 88 -3.77 -11.44 -13.40
C PRO A 88 -3.60 -12.54 -12.33
N LYS A 89 -2.34 -12.85 -12.01
CA LYS A 89 -2.00 -13.87 -11.00
C LYS A 89 -2.06 -13.32 -9.57
N ILE A 90 -1.70 -12.05 -9.40
CA ILE A 90 -1.69 -11.36 -8.12
C ILE A 90 -2.31 -9.98 -8.34
N ILE A 91 -3.26 -9.64 -7.49
CA ILE A 91 -3.91 -8.33 -7.46
C ILE A 91 -3.68 -7.75 -6.07
N ALA A 92 -3.21 -6.50 -5.99
CA ALA A 92 -3.06 -5.76 -4.75
C ALA A 92 -3.76 -4.41 -4.89
N PRO A 93 -5.07 -4.35 -4.63
CA PRO A 93 -5.87 -3.18 -4.96
C PRO A 93 -5.51 -1.93 -4.18
N VAL A 94 -5.19 -2.10 -2.90
CA VAL A 94 -4.88 -1.01 -2.00
C VAL A 94 -3.36 -0.87 -1.93
N ALA A 95 -2.86 0.33 -2.17
CA ALA A 95 -1.47 0.68 -1.96
C ALA A 95 -1.38 1.88 -1.01
N THR A 96 -0.51 1.77 -0.01
CA THR A 96 -0.34 2.79 1.01
C THR A 96 1.12 3.15 1.13
N ARG A 97 1.46 4.42 0.86
CA ARG A 97 2.72 4.99 1.32
C ARG A 97 2.70 5.02 2.83
N ALA A 98 3.76 4.54 3.45
CA ALA A 98 3.90 4.50 4.90
C ALA A 98 5.35 4.78 5.30
N PHE A 99 5.57 5.09 6.57
CA PHE A 99 6.89 5.14 7.18
C PHE A 99 7.09 3.93 8.09
N VAL A 100 8.28 3.32 8.03
CA VAL A 100 8.75 2.31 8.97
C VAL A 100 9.76 2.95 9.90
N THR A 101 9.53 2.88 11.20
CA THR A 101 10.49 3.31 12.23
C THR A 101 11.48 2.20 12.57
N ARG A 102 12.58 2.55 13.25
CA ARG A 102 13.67 1.59 13.62
C ARG A 102 13.23 0.44 14.54
N ASP A 103 12.13 0.60 15.27
CA ASP A 103 11.48 -0.42 16.12
C ASP A 103 10.42 -1.25 15.38
N GLY A 104 10.24 -0.98 14.08
CA GLY A 104 9.44 -1.74 13.13
C GLY A 104 7.99 -1.28 12.95
N ARG A 105 7.54 -0.23 13.64
CA ARG A 105 6.16 0.27 13.50
C ARG A 105 5.91 0.92 12.15
N LEU A 106 4.73 0.65 11.59
CA LEU A 106 4.24 1.21 10.34
C LEU A 106 3.30 2.39 10.59
N TYR A 107 3.53 3.48 9.85
CA TYR A 107 2.74 4.71 9.90
C TYR A 107 2.25 5.08 8.49
N PRO A 108 1.00 4.73 8.13
CA PRO A 108 0.36 5.12 6.87
C PRO A 108 0.35 6.63 6.66
N SER A 109 0.68 7.09 5.45
CA SER A 109 0.66 8.51 5.10
C SER A 109 -0.26 8.84 3.94
N CYS A 110 -0.31 7.98 2.91
CA CYS A 110 -1.17 8.17 1.75
C CYS A 110 -1.65 6.81 1.27
N THR A 111 -2.97 6.62 1.25
CA THR A 111 -3.60 5.37 0.80
C THR A 111 -4.37 5.63 -0.48
N VAL A 112 -4.14 4.79 -1.48
CA VAL A 112 -4.81 4.84 -2.77
C VAL A 112 -5.32 3.46 -3.17
N ILE A 113 -6.31 3.45 -4.06
CA ILE A 113 -6.60 2.28 -4.89
C ILE A 113 -5.78 2.40 -6.18
N ALA A 114 -5.15 1.30 -6.58
CA ALA A 114 -4.41 1.23 -7.83
C ALA A 114 -5.32 1.52 -9.02
N ARG A 115 -4.94 2.48 -9.86
CA ARG A 115 -5.77 2.95 -10.97
C ARG A 115 -5.75 2.02 -12.18
N ASP A 116 -4.70 1.20 -12.33
CA ASP A 116 -4.56 0.21 -13.40
C ASP A 116 -5.58 -0.94 -13.34
N ILE A 117 -6.44 -0.95 -12.31
CA ILE A 117 -7.53 -1.91 -12.11
C ILE A 117 -8.89 -1.24 -11.92
N LEU A 118 -9.01 0.04 -12.24
CA LEU A 118 -10.27 0.81 -12.16
C LEU A 118 -10.66 1.36 -13.53
N GLU A 119 -11.91 1.17 -13.90
CA GLU A 119 -12.46 1.77 -15.13
C GLU A 119 -12.49 3.31 -15.03
N PRO A 120 -12.31 4.01 -16.17
CA PRO A 120 -12.16 3.49 -17.53
C PRO A 120 -10.76 2.91 -17.82
N LEU A 121 -10.72 1.74 -18.48
CA LEU A 121 -9.50 1.09 -18.98
C LEU A 121 -9.67 0.71 -20.46
N GLU A 122 -8.59 0.32 -21.13
CA GLU A 122 -8.66 -0.23 -22.48
C GLU A 122 -9.57 -1.47 -22.52
N ARG A 123 -10.36 -1.62 -23.60
CA ARG A 123 -11.30 -2.73 -23.74
C ARG A 123 -10.58 -4.08 -23.60
N GLY A 124 -11.09 -4.94 -22.72
CA GLY A 124 -10.50 -6.24 -22.41
C GLY A 124 -9.47 -6.23 -21.27
N SER A 125 -9.20 -5.05 -20.68
CA SER A 125 -8.40 -4.95 -19.45
C SER A 125 -9.15 -5.51 -18.24
N PHE A 126 -8.38 -5.97 -17.26
CA PHE A 126 -8.92 -6.42 -15.99
C PHE A 126 -9.25 -5.22 -15.08
N ALA A 127 -10.50 -5.11 -14.63
CA ALA A 127 -10.95 -4.11 -13.67
C ALA A 127 -11.69 -4.76 -12.50
N ILE A 128 -11.62 -4.12 -11.33
CA ILE A 128 -12.32 -4.52 -10.10
C ILE A 128 -13.35 -3.49 -9.63
N GLY A 129 -13.40 -2.33 -10.29
CA GLY A 129 -14.26 -1.21 -9.92
C GLY A 129 -14.10 -0.05 -10.89
N VAL A 130 -14.65 1.10 -10.52
CA VAL A 130 -14.61 2.33 -11.34
C VAL A 130 -14.05 3.49 -10.52
N VAL A 131 -13.39 4.43 -11.19
CA VAL A 131 -12.78 5.60 -10.52
C VAL A 131 -13.82 6.48 -9.82
N GLU A 132 -15.06 6.55 -10.34
CA GLU A 132 -16.12 7.38 -9.75
C GLU A 132 -16.56 6.88 -8.36
N ASP A 133 -16.53 5.56 -8.12
CA ASP A 133 -16.87 4.99 -6.81
C ASP A 133 -15.74 5.28 -5.80
N LEU A 134 -14.47 5.25 -6.26
CA LEU A 134 -13.33 5.67 -5.46
C LEU A 134 -13.43 7.14 -5.05
N ASP A 135 -13.62 8.03 -6.02
CA ASP A 135 -13.67 9.48 -5.78
C ASP A 135 -14.82 9.85 -4.83
N ARG A 136 -15.98 9.19 -4.97
CA ARG A 136 -17.12 9.35 -4.06
C ARG A 136 -16.77 8.93 -2.63
N PHE A 137 -16.14 7.76 -2.46
CA PHE A 137 -15.75 7.29 -1.13
C PHE A 137 -14.77 8.26 -0.47
N LEU A 138 -13.72 8.66 -1.19
CA LEU A 138 -12.68 9.56 -0.67
C LEU A 138 -13.24 10.92 -0.29
N THR A 139 -14.23 11.43 -1.04
CA THR A 139 -14.92 12.69 -0.73
C THR A 139 -15.67 12.61 0.60
N ALA A 140 -16.34 11.49 0.88
CA ALA A 140 -17.12 11.30 2.10
C ALA A 140 -16.30 10.77 3.29
N ASN A 141 -15.16 10.11 3.03
CA ASN A 141 -14.34 9.41 4.01
C ASN A 141 -12.87 9.77 3.80
N PRO A 142 -12.40 10.94 4.29
CA PRO A 142 -10.99 11.29 4.19
C PRO A 142 -10.14 10.21 4.87
N PRO A 143 -9.00 9.83 4.29
CA PRO A 143 -8.14 8.81 4.88
C PRO A 143 -7.65 9.26 6.25
N PRO A 144 -7.55 8.34 7.23
CA PRO A 144 -7.02 8.67 8.54
C PRO A 144 -5.57 9.13 8.39
N ALA A 145 -5.28 10.37 8.78
CA ALA A 145 -3.92 10.90 8.81
C ALA A 145 -3.17 10.24 9.99
N LEU A 146 -2.17 9.40 9.68
CA LEU A 146 -1.33 8.72 10.67
C LEU A 146 0.11 9.23 10.70
N ALA A 147 0.53 10.09 9.76
CA ALA A 147 1.96 10.32 9.50
C ALA A 147 2.49 11.74 9.66
N ALA A 148 1.66 12.76 9.96
CA ALA A 148 2.18 14.12 10.00
C ALA A 148 3.12 14.37 11.21
N ASP A 149 2.86 13.74 12.37
CA ASP A 149 3.43 14.21 13.64
C ASP A 149 4.15 13.12 14.48
N LEU A 150 4.35 11.90 13.95
CA LEU A 150 4.53 10.71 14.81
C LEU A 150 5.83 9.93 14.62
N ALA A 151 6.68 10.31 13.67
CA ALA A 151 8.00 9.70 13.51
C ALA A 151 8.98 10.22 14.58
N GLY A 152 8.66 10.04 15.86
CA GLY A 152 9.55 10.41 16.96
C GLY A 152 8.98 10.44 18.37
N GLU A 153 7.66 10.63 18.57
CA GLU A 153 7.17 11.11 19.88
C GLU A 153 6.07 10.29 20.56
N VAL A 154 5.55 9.21 19.97
CA VAL A 154 4.49 8.42 20.64
C VAL A 154 5.03 7.08 21.13
N GLU A 155 5.32 7.05 22.43
CA GLU A 155 5.77 5.87 23.17
C GLU A 155 4.63 4.87 23.45
N ASP A 156 3.36 5.31 23.42
CA ASP A 156 2.21 4.48 23.79
C ASP A 156 1.95 3.35 22.77
N PRO A 157 2.15 2.07 23.15
CA PRO A 157 1.89 0.93 22.27
C PRO A 157 0.41 0.75 21.92
N SER A 158 -0.50 1.16 22.81
CA SER A 158 -1.95 1.02 22.63
C SER A 158 -2.45 2.01 21.57
N TRP A 159 -1.95 3.25 21.63
CA TRP A 159 -2.23 4.28 20.64
C TRP A 159 -1.90 3.83 19.21
N HIS A 160 -0.72 3.22 19.00
CA HIS A 160 -0.34 2.71 17.66
C HIS A 160 -1.26 1.59 17.20
N ALA A 161 -1.58 0.64 18.08
CA ALA A 161 -2.44 -0.50 17.75
C ALA A 161 -3.86 -0.07 17.34
N GLU A 162 -4.47 0.87 18.08
CA GLU A 162 -5.81 1.41 17.77
C GLU A 162 -5.84 2.11 16.42
N ARG A 163 -4.83 2.94 16.15
CA ARG A 163 -4.73 3.70 14.90
C ARG A 163 -4.45 2.77 13.72
N TRP A 164 -3.60 1.75 13.91
CA TRP A 164 -3.36 0.73 12.91
C TRP A 164 -4.64 -0.06 12.59
N ASN A 165 -5.40 -0.47 13.61
CA ASN A 165 -6.69 -1.13 13.42
C ASN A 165 -7.68 -0.24 12.65
N SER A 166 -7.77 1.05 13.00
CA SER A 166 -8.61 2.02 12.30
C SER A 166 -8.23 2.15 10.82
N TYR A 167 -6.92 2.16 10.52
CA TYR A 167 -6.41 2.14 9.15
C TYR A 167 -6.80 0.86 8.41
N ARG A 168 -6.68 -0.32 9.03
CA ARG A 168 -7.08 -1.59 8.40
C ARG A 168 -8.56 -1.61 8.07
N SER A 169 -9.42 -1.19 9.01
CA SER A 169 -10.86 -1.08 8.79
C SER A 169 -11.21 -0.04 7.73
N TYR A 170 -10.43 1.05 7.62
CA TYR A 170 -10.57 2.00 6.51
C TYR A 170 -10.28 1.35 5.16
N CYS A 171 -9.18 0.60 5.04
CA CYS A 171 -8.84 -0.11 3.80
C CYS A 171 -9.89 -1.14 3.39
N GLU A 172 -10.53 -1.81 4.35
CA GLU A 172 -11.63 -2.74 4.10
C GLU A 172 -12.84 -2.03 3.54
N ARG A 173 -13.32 -0.98 4.23
CA ARG A 173 -14.47 -0.19 3.75
C ARG A 173 -14.23 0.43 2.38
N LEU A 174 -13.02 0.94 2.14
CA LEU A 174 -12.62 1.49 0.85
C LEU A 174 -12.73 0.44 -0.26
N LEU A 175 -12.20 -0.77 -0.02
CA LEU A 175 -12.24 -1.85 -1.00
C LEU A 175 -13.67 -2.33 -1.24
N ASP A 176 -14.46 -2.49 -0.19
CA ASP A 176 -15.85 -2.94 -0.29
C ASP A 176 -16.74 -1.96 -1.05
N GLU A 177 -16.53 -0.65 -0.87
CA GLU A 177 -17.28 0.36 -1.61
C GLU A 177 -16.94 0.32 -3.11
N VAL A 178 -15.65 0.22 -3.45
CA VAL A 178 -15.17 0.23 -4.84
C VAL A 178 -15.51 -1.08 -5.57
N VAL A 179 -15.32 -2.22 -4.93
CA VAL A 179 -15.57 -3.55 -5.52
C VAL A 179 -17.03 -3.96 -5.42
N GLY A 180 -17.66 -3.75 -4.27
CA GLY A 180 -19.02 -4.20 -3.99
C GLY A 180 -20.08 -3.50 -4.84
N ARG A 181 -19.82 -2.26 -5.28
CA ARG A 181 -20.70 -1.57 -6.24
C ARG A 181 -20.52 -2.05 -7.67
N MET A 182 -19.33 -2.48 -8.07
CA MET A 182 -19.12 -3.08 -9.38
C MET A 182 -19.96 -4.36 -9.54
N ALA A 183 -20.00 -5.20 -8.50
CA ALA A 183 -20.81 -6.42 -8.49
C ALA A 183 -22.32 -6.15 -8.61
N LYS A 184 -22.81 -4.98 -8.17
CA LYS A 184 -24.22 -4.57 -8.29
C LYS A 184 -24.57 -3.93 -9.64
N ARG A 185 -23.59 -3.57 -10.45
CA ARG A 185 -23.77 -2.93 -11.77
C ARG A 185 -23.74 -3.92 -12.94
N ARG A 186 -23.42 -5.19 -12.69
CA ARG A 186 -23.47 -6.29 -13.67
C ARG A 186 -24.79 -7.04 -13.58
#